data_AF-A0A6H9Z1Z6-F1
#
_entry.id   AF-A0A6H9Z1Z6-F1
#
_cell.length_a   1.000
_cell.length_b   1.000
_cell.length_c   1.000
_cell.angle_alpha   90.00
_cell.angle_beta   90.00
_cell.angle_gamma   90.00
#
_symmetry.space_group_name_H-M   'P 1'
#
loop_
_entity.id
_entity.type
_entity.pdbx_description
1 polymer ?
#
loop_
_entity_poly.entity_id
_entity_poly.type
_entity_poly.pdbx_seq_one_letter_code
_entity_poly.pdbx_strand_id
1 'polypeptide(L)'
;MARKTPEQLKAEARSRAASIAAHASWAQTPDRTERAAAGYHASPQSLAYWIAWAKDTHPQMPHAQQVKAAKNAYSAHMRQLSAKAVAKRAKQATGEDAVA
;
A
#
# COMPACT_ATOMS: atom_id res chain seq x y z
N MET A 1 -33.58 0.05 -17.80
CA MET A 1 -32.11 -0.07 -17.70
C MET A 1 -31.46 0.99 -18.58
N ALA A 2 -30.62 1.87 -18.02
CA ALA A 2 -29.93 2.88 -18.82
C ALA A 2 -28.84 2.21 -19.69
N ARG A 3 -28.83 2.51 -20.99
CA ARG A 3 -27.78 2.04 -21.91
C ARG A 3 -26.50 2.84 -21.66
N LYS A 4 -25.35 2.16 -21.59
CA LYS A 4 -24.04 2.79 -21.40
C LYS A 4 -23.70 3.66 -22.61
N THR A 5 -23.01 4.77 -22.37
CA THR A 5 -22.55 5.67 -23.44
C THR A 5 -21.36 5.05 -24.19
N PRO A 6 -21.08 5.47 -25.44
CA PRO A 6 -19.91 5.01 -26.19
C PRO A 6 -18.58 5.21 -25.46
N GLU A 7 -18.44 6.30 -24.70
CA GLU A 7 -17.26 6.56 -23.88
C GLU A 7 -17.11 5.57 -22.72
N GLN A 8 -18.21 5.22 -22.06
CA GLN A 8 -18.22 4.21 -21.01
C GLN A 8 -17.83 2.83 -21.56
N LEU A 9 -18.34 2.46 -22.74
CA LEU A 9 -17.97 1.21 -23.42
C LEU A 9 -16.47 1.19 -23.78
N LYS A 10 -15.92 2.31 -24.25
CA LYS A 10 -14.49 2.44 -24.56
C LYS A 10 -13.62 2.38 -23.30
N ALA A 11 -14.04 3.00 -22.21
CA ALA A 11 -13.36 2.92 -20.92
C ALA A 11 -13.35 1.49 -20.36
N GLU A 12 -14.47 0.77 -20.47
CA GLU A 12 -14.57 -0.64 -20.07
C GLU A 12 -13.68 -1.54 -20.91
N ALA A 13 -13.64 -1.35 -22.23
CA ALA A 13 -12.75 -2.09 -23.12
C ALA A 13 -11.28 -1.86 -22.76
N ARG A 14 -10.88 -0.61 -22.47
CA ARG A 14 -9.52 -0.27 -22.03
C ARG A 14 -9.19 -0.92 -20.69
N SER A 15 -10.10 -0.85 -19.73
CA SER A 15 -9.94 -1.47 -18.41
C SER A 15 -9.75 -2.98 -18.54
N ARG A 16 -10.57 -3.66 -19.36
CA ARG A 16 -10.44 -5.11 -19.62
C ARG A 16 -9.10 -5.46 -20.27
N ALA A 17 -8.68 -4.71 -21.28
CA ALA A 17 -7.39 -4.94 -21.94
C ALA A 17 -6.22 -4.76 -20.95
N ALA A 18 -6.27 -3.73 -20.11
CA ALA A 18 -5.28 -3.50 -19.06
C ALA A 18 -5.22 -4.65 -18.05
N SER A 19 -6.38 -5.17 -17.62
CA SER A 19 -6.44 -6.33 -16.72
C SER A 19 -5.83 -7.59 -17.35
N ILE A 20 -6.15 -7.90 -18.61
CA ILE A 20 -5.57 -9.05 -19.33
C ILE A 20 -4.05 -8.90 -19.42
N ALA A 21 -3.57 -7.72 -19.81
CA ALA A 21 -2.15 -7.42 -19.90
C ALA A 21 -1.46 -7.56 -18.54
N ALA A 22 -2.08 -7.08 -17.45
CA ALA A 22 -1.56 -7.22 -16.11
C ALA A 22 -1.43 -8.70 -15.70
N HIS A 23 -2.46 -9.51 -15.92
CA HIS A 23 -2.42 -10.94 -15.61
C HIS A 23 -1.35 -11.68 -16.43
N ALA A 24 -1.28 -11.44 -17.73
CA ALA A 24 -0.26 -12.03 -18.59
C ALA A 24 1.15 -11.65 -18.13
N SER A 25 1.36 -10.37 -17.80
CA SER A 25 2.63 -9.87 -17.29
C SER A 25 3.01 -10.53 -15.97
N TRP A 26 2.08 -10.73 -15.03
CA TRP A 26 2.32 -11.43 -13.77
C TRP A 26 2.60 -12.92 -13.94
N ALA A 27 1.97 -13.56 -14.92
CA ALA A 27 2.23 -14.96 -15.27
C ALA A 27 3.65 -15.16 -15.81
N GLN A 28 4.17 -14.18 -16.56
CA GLN A 28 5.50 -14.20 -17.16
C GLN A 28 6.61 -13.71 -16.22
N THR A 29 6.29 -13.25 -15.02
CA THR A 29 7.29 -12.73 -14.08
C THR A 29 8.02 -13.89 -13.38
N PRO A 30 9.33 -14.05 -13.59
CA PRO A 30 10.09 -15.13 -12.94
C PRO A 30 10.31 -14.87 -11.45
N ASP A 31 10.63 -13.63 -11.06
CA ASP A 31 10.75 -13.21 -9.67
C ASP A 31 9.70 -12.16 -9.32
N ARG A 32 8.68 -12.60 -8.57
CA ARG A 32 7.59 -11.72 -8.11
C ARG A 32 8.00 -10.81 -6.96
N THR A 33 8.99 -11.20 -6.17
CA THR A 33 9.49 -10.43 -5.04
C THR A 33 10.24 -9.21 -5.55
N GLU A 34 11.16 -9.40 -6.50
CA GLU A 34 11.90 -8.30 -7.12
C GLU A 34 10.95 -7.32 -7.81
N ARG A 35 9.98 -7.84 -8.58
CA ARG A 35 8.98 -6.99 -9.25
C ARG A 35 8.16 -6.16 -8.26
N ALA A 36 7.80 -6.73 -7.10
CA ALA A 36 7.04 -6.02 -6.08
C ALA A 36 7.91 -5.10 -5.19
N ALA A 37 9.23 -5.28 -5.17
CA ALA A 37 10.14 -4.59 -4.26
C ALA A 37 10.07 -3.07 -4.42
N ALA A 38 10.02 -2.56 -5.66
CA ALA A 38 9.91 -1.11 -5.89
C ALA A 38 8.66 -0.50 -5.25
N GLY A 39 7.50 -1.15 -5.43
CA GLY A 39 6.25 -0.72 -4.80
C GLY A 39 6.27 -0.88 -3.29
N TYR A 40 6.88 -1.95 -2.78
CA TYR A 40 7.06 -2.16 -1.35
C TYR A 40 7.95 -1.08 -0.72
N HIS A 41 9.08 -0.74 -1.34
CA HIS A 41 10.01 0.28 -0.85
C HIS A 41 9.41 1.70 -0.87
N ALA A 42 8.50 1.98 -1.79
CA ALA A 42 7.74 3.23 -1.84
C ALA A 42 6.57 3.30 -0.84
N SER A 43 6.28 2.19 -0.14
CA SER A 43 5.16 2.09 0.78
C SER A 43 5.58 2.38 2.24
N PRO A 44 4.71 3.00 3.06
CA PRO A 44 4.92 3.17 4.50
C PRO A 44 5.10 1.87 5.29
N GLN A 45 4.83 0.71 4.68
CA GLN A 45 5.14 -0.60 5.26
C GLN A 45 6.62 -0.97 5.19
N SER A 46 7.43 -0.23 4.42
CA SER A 46 8.86 -0.45 4.31
C SER A 46 9.64 0.53 5.17
N LEU A 47 10.68 0.05 5.84
CA LEU A 47 11.63 0.94 6.52
C LEU A 47 12.36 1.87 5.52
N ALA A 48 12.54 1.44 4.27
CA ALA A 48 13.21 2.24 3.24
C ALA A 48 12.45 3.55 2.96
N TYR A 49 11.11 3.48 2.90
CA TYR A 49 10.25 4.66 2.79
C TYR A 49 10.51 5.66 3.92
N TRP A 50 10.57 5.19 5.17
CA TRP A 50 10.81 6.06 6.32
C TRP A 50 12.23 6.63 6.36
N ILE A 51 13.22 5.91 5.83
CA ILE A 51 14.58 6.42 5.68
C ILE A 51 14.61 7.54 4.65
N ALA A 52 13.93 7.39 3.51
CA ALA A 52 13.79 8.47 2.52
C ALA A 52 13.07 9.68 3.13
N TRP A 53 11.93 9.47 3.79
CA TRP A 53 11.21 10.51 4.51
C TRP A 53 12.08 11.23 5.54
N ALA A 54 12.89 10.52 6.32
CA ALA A 54 13.74 11.13 7.35
C ALA A 54 14.88 11.96 6.74
N LYS A 55 15.42 11.56 5.57
CA LYS A 55 16.40 12.36 4.81
C LYS A 55 15.78 13.68 4.35
N ASP A 56 14.55 13.64 3.84
CA ASP A 56 13.87 14.82 3.32
C ASP A 56 13.37 15.74 4.44
N THR A 57 12.90 15.17 5.55
CA THR A 57 12.31 15.91 6.68
C THR A 57 13.37 16.46 7.63
N HIS A 58 14.50 15.78 7.77
CA HIS A 58 15.59 16.14 8.67
C HIS A 58 16.96 16.16 7.97
N PRO A 59 17.12 16.93 6.88
CA PRO A 59 18.34 16.91 6.07
C PRO A 59 19.60 17.33 6.84
N GLN A 60 19.44 18.19 7.85
CA GLN A 60 20.53 18.67 8.71
C GLN A 60 20.98 17.68 9.80
N MET A 61 20.21 16.62 10.07
CA MET A 61 20.60 15.62 11.07
C MET A 61 21.69 14.70 10.54
N PRO A 62 22.65 14.24 11.38
CA PRO A 62 23.57 13.18 11.00
C PRO A 62 22.83 11.92 10.53
N HIS A 63 23.37 11.21 9.54
CA HIS A 63 22.71 10.05 8.94
C HIS A 63 22.26 9.00 9.97
N ALA A 64 23.09 8.72 10.99
CA ALA A 64 22.73 7.79 12.06
C ALA A 64 21.48 8.23 12.84
N GLN A 65 21.30 9.54 13.07
CA GLN A 65 20.12 10.08 13.74
C GLN A 65 18.89 10.05 12.82
N GLN A 66 19.04 10.30 11.52
CA GLN A 66 17.97 10.14 10.54
C GLN A 66 17.46 8.69 10.50
N VAL A 67 18.37 7.70 10.49
CA VAL A 67 18.00 6.28 10.54
C VAL A 67 17.26 5.94 11.84
N LYS A 68 17.68 6.50 12.97
CA LYS A 68 16.98 6.32 14.25
C LYS A 68 15.56 6.92 14.20
N ALA A 69 15.42 8.14 13.66
CA ALA A 69 14.12 8.79 13.46
C ALA A 69 13.19 7.95 12.56
N ALA A 70 13.71 7.44 11.45
CA ALA A 70 12.99 6.55 10.54
C ALA A 70 12.49 5.28 11.24
N LYS A 71 13.35 4.61 12.02
CA LYS A 71 12.97 3.41 12.79
C LYS A 71 11.87 3.70 13.82
N ASN A 72 11.95 4.84 14.49
CA ASN A 72 10.94 5.26 15.46
C ASN A 72 9.59 5.54 14.77
N ALA A 73 9.60 6.26 13.66
CA ALA A 73 8.40 6.58 12.89
C ALA A 73 7.74 5.32 12.33
N TYR A 74 8.53 4.41 11.74
CA TYR A 74 8.07 3.11 11.28
C TYR A 74 7.42 2.29 12.42
N SER A 75 8.09 2.23 13.58
CA SER A 75 7.56 1.50 14.73
C SER A 75 6.24 2.10 15.24
N ALA A 76 6.13 3.42 15.27
CA ALA A 76 4.89 4.10 15.63
C ALA A 76 3.76 3.77 14.64
N HIS A 77 4.05 3.80 13.34
CA HIS A 77 3.09 3.43 12.28
C HIS A 77 2.59 1.99 12.46
N MET A 78 3.50 1.04 12.65
CA MET A 78 3.13 -0.37 12.85
C MET A 78 2.31 -0.60 14.12
N ARG A 79 2.59 0.14 15.20
CA ARG A 79 1.76 0.11 16.43
C ARG A 79 0.35 0.66 16.19
N GLN A 80 0.20 1.70 15.38
CA GLN A 80 -1.12 2.21 15.01
C GLN A 80 -1.90 1.20 14.17
N LEU A 81 -1.24 0.52 13.22
CA LEU A 81 -1.88 -0.52 12.42
C LEU A 81 -2.32 -1.72 13.27
N SER A 82 -1.48 -2.17 14.20
CA SER A 82 -1.85 -3.27 15.09
C SER A 82 -3.03 -2.89 16.00
N ALA A 83 -3.04 -1.69 16.56
CA ALA A 83 -4.16 -1.19 17.36
C ALA A 83 -5.46 -1.16 16.56
N LYS A 84 -5.43 -0.66 15.31
CA LYS A 84 -6.59 -0.66 14.41
C LYS A 84 -7.08 -2.08 14.10
N ALA A 85 -6.16 -3.01 13.86
CA ALA A 85 -6.52 -4.41 13.59
C ALA A 85 -7.19 -5.08 14.80
N VAL A 86 -6.68 -4.83 16.01
CA VAL A 86 -7.29 -5.33 17.25
C VAL A 86 -8.69 -4.74 17.45
N ALA A 87 -8.84 -3.42 17.29
CA ALA A 87 -10.14 -2.76 17.41
C ALA A 87 -11.17 -3.31 16.41
N LYS A 88 -10.76 -3.55 15.16
CA LYS A 88 -11.63 -4.17 14.15
C LYS A 88 -12.06 -5.58 14.55
N ARG A 89 -11.14 -6.41 15.04
CA ARG A 89 -11.46 -7.78 15.49
C ARG A 89 -12.42 -7.77 16.68
N ALA A 90 -12.26 -6.83 17.60
CA ALA A 90 -13.18 -6.68 18.73
C ALA A 90 -14.60 -6.37 18.26
N LYS A 91 -14.78 -5.44 17.30
CA LYS A 91 -16.09 -5.12 16.70
C LYS A 91 -16.75 -6.30 15.99
N GLN A 92 -15.95 -7.10 15.30
CA GLN A 92 -16.42 -8.30 14.62
C GLN A 92 -16.86 -9.37 15.63
N ALA A 93 -16.15 -9.49 16.76
CA ALA A 93 -16.50 -10.43 17.82
C ALA A 93 -17.75 -10.00 18.61
N THR A 94 -18.01 -8.70 18.73
CA THR A 94 -19.22 -8.17 19.39
C THR A 94 -20.44 -8.11 18.45
N GLY A 95 -20.27 -8.36 17.16
CA GLY A 95 -21.36 -8.33 16.17
C GLY A 95 -21.83 -6.93 15.78
N GLU A 96 -21.13 -5.87 16.20
CA GLU A 96 -21.49 -4.48 15.86
C GLU A 96 -21.41 -4.18 14.35
N ASP A 97 -20.60 -4.93 13.60
CA ASP A 97 -20.49 -4.80 12.13
C ASP A 97 -21.65 -5.47 11.36
N ALA A 98 -22.59 -6.16 12.04
CA ALA A 98 -23.72 -6.84 11.39
C ALA A 98 -24.99 -5.97 11.22
N VAL A 99 -24.97 -4.70 11.66
CA VAL A 99 -26.16 -3.82 11.71
C VAL A 99 -25.96 -2.49 10.95
N ALA A 100 -24.90 -2.35 10.14
CA ALA A 100 -24.65 -1.16 9.31
C ALA A 100 -24.76 -1.48 7.81
#